data_AF-A0A5N8WNK7-F1
#
_entry.id   AF-A0A5N8WNK7-F1
#
_cell.length_a   1.000
_cell.length_b   1.000
_cell.length_c   1.000
_cell.angle_alpha   90.00
_cell.angle_beta   90.00
_cell.angle_gamma   90.00
#
_symmetry.space_group_name_H-M   'P 1'
#
loop_
_entity.id
_entity.type
_entity.pdbx_description
1 polymer ?
#
loop_
_entity_poly.entity_id
_entity_poly.type
_entity_poly.pdbx_seq_one_letter_code
_entity_poly.pdbx_strand_id
1 'polypeptide(L)'
;MSQRTKVDPAELRASAGACDGIARTMKDPADKAVKEARTAGSSLTGWSIGPALTEIATSWKPALDGLRARVQAGGDNLRSSADGHEWNEERVSQDFEKTGSDAAMQATPGEMPAALRPREGENHPIGHLGGTAPGFDPGGRPSGDAPLLDPRTSYGTNMPTYDETISTRPTPGTNDFG
;
A
#
# COMPACT_ATOMS: atom_id res chain seq x y z
N MET A 1 11.85 -3.02 15.07
CA MET A 1 10.93 -2.15 15.83
C MET A 1 10.00 -1.47 14.83
N SER A 2 8.77 -1.94 14.71
CA SER A 2 7.79 -1.37 13.78
C SER A 2 7.10 -0.20 14.49
N GLN A 3 7.44 1.03 14.14
CA GLN A 3 6.65 2.18 14.59
C GLN A 3 5.25 2.03 13.97
N ARG A 4 4.20 1.98 14.79
CA ARG A 4 2.82 1.99 14.29
C ARG A 4 2.58 3.36 13.64
N THR A 5 2.63 3.42 12.32
CA THR A 5 2.25 4.59 11.55
C THR A 5 0.74 4.77 11.68
N LYS A 6 0.29 5.64 12.57
CA LYS A 6 -1.12 6.05 12.65
C LYS A 6 -1.33 7.15 11.61
N VAL A 7 -2.18 6.88 10.63
CA VAL A 7 -2.56 7.85 9.60
C VAL A 7 -3.96 8.36 9.93
N ASP A 8 -4.13 9.67 9.99
CA ASP A 8 -5.43 10.31 10.21
C ASP A 8 -5.92 10.94 8.90
N PRO A 9 -7.06 10.50 8.33
CA PRO A 9 -7.64 11.09 7.12
C PRO A 9 -7.86 12.61 7.21
N ALA A 10 -8.18 13.15 8.39
CA ALA A 10 -8.37 14.58 8.58
C ALA A 10 -7.06 15.36 8.39
N GLU A 11 -5.96 14.85 8.93
CA GLU A 11 -4.62 15.44 8.78
C GLU A 11 -4.13 15.36 7.31
N LEU A 12 -4.44 14.28 6.61
CA LEU A 12 -4.16 14.16 5.17
C LEU A 12 -4.92 15.22 4.36
N ARG A 13 -6.20 15.44 4.67
CA ARG A 13 -7.00 16.49 4.00
C ARG A 13 -6.55 17.90 4.35
N ALA A 14 -6.14 18.14 5.59
CA ALA A 14 -5.53 19.41 5.99
C ALA A 14 -4.23 19.67 5.22
N SER A 15 -3.38 18.64 5.10
CA SER A 15 -2.15 18.71 4.31
C SER A 15 -2.42 18.94 2.82
N ALA A 16 -3.46 18.32 2.26
CA ALA A 16 -3.90 18.58 0.89
C ALA A 16 -4.35 20.04 0.70
N GLY A 17 -5.08 20.60 1.67
CA GLY A 17 -5.43 22.02 1.67
C GLY A 17 -4.22 22.94 1.73
N ALA A 18 -3.18 22.58 2.48
CA ALA A 18 -1.92 23.31 2.49
C ALA A 18 -1.21 23.26 1.12
N CYS A 19 -1.21 22.12 0.44
CA CYS A 19 -0.71 21.99 -0.93
C CYS A 19 -1.47 22.93 -1.88
N ASP A 20 -2.79 22.99 -1.83
CA ASP A 20 -3.57 23.94 -2.64
C ASP A 20 -3.18 25.40 -2.35
N GLY A 21 -3.01 25.73 -1.07
CA GLY A 21 -2.58 27.05 -0.62
C GLY A 21 -1.23 27.45 -1.21
N ILE A 22 -0.25 26.55 -1.15
CA ILE A 22 1.09 26.76 -1.72
C ILE A 22 0.99 26.90 -3.25
N ALA A 23 0.31 25.98 -3.93
CA ALA A 23 0.18 26.00 -5.38
C ALA A 23 -0.54 27.26 -5.89
N ARG A 24 -1.51 27.80 -5.13
CA ARG A 24 -2.18 29.06 -5.44
C ARG A 24 -1.27 30.24 -5.22
N THR A 25 -0.60 30.31 -4.06
CA THR A 25 0.25 31.46 -3.71
C THR A 25 1.52 31.55 -4.55
N MET A 26 2.01 30.45 -5.10
CA MET A 26 3.17 30.42 -5.99
C MET A 26 2.94 31.05 -7.36
N LYS A 27 1.70 31.02 -7.89
CA LYS A 27 1.42 31.35 -9.28
C LYS A 27 1.80 32.80 -9.61
N ASP A 28 1.24 33.75 -8.87
CA ASP A 28 1.38 35.17 -9.20
C ASP A 28 2.83 35.67 -9.05
N PRO A 29 3.58 35.31 -7.97
CA PRO A 29 5.00 35.65 -7.86
C PRO A 29 5.85 35.05 -8.98
N ALA A 30 5.59 33.79 -9.36
CA ALA A 30 6.32 33.13 -10.44
C ALA A 30 6.08 33.80 -11.80
N ASP A 31 4.82 34.06 -12.14
CA ASP A 31 4.47 34.75 -13.38
C ASP A 31 5.02 36.18 -13.41
N LYS A 32 5.00 36.88 -12.27
CA LYS A 32 5.59 38.21 -12.13
C LYS A 32 7.10 38.18 -12.37
N ALA A 33 7.84 37.27 -11.74
CA ALA A 33 9.28 37.17 -11.90
C ALA A 33 9.68 36.89 -13.36
N VAL A 34 8.97 35.99 -14.04
CA VAL A 34 9.18 35.70 -15.46
C VAL A 34 8.91 36.93 -16.34
N LYS A 35 7.81 37.64 -16.07
CA LYS A 35 7.45 38.86 -16.81
C LYS A 35 8.47 39.97 -16.62
N GLU A 36 8.92 40.21 -15.39
CA GLU A 36 9.91 41.23 -15.06
C GLU A 36 11.27 40.91 -15.68
N ALA A 37 11.73 39.65 -15.61
CA ALA A 37 12.97 39.22 -16.24
C ALA A 37 12.94 39.38 -17.76
N ARG A 38 11.81 39.05 -18.41
CA ARG A 38 11.63 39.30 -19.86
C ARG A 38 11.63 40.79 -20.19
N THR A 39 10.98 41.61 -19.36
CA THR A 39 10.91 43.07 -19.56
C THR A 39 12.31 43.68 -19.45
N ALA A 40 13.07 43.30 -18.42
CA ALA A 40 14.46 43.70 -18.24
C ALA A 40 15.34 43.24 -19.42
N GLY A 41 15.16 42.01 -19.89
CA GLY A 41 15.87 41.48 -21.06
C GLY A 41 15.62 42.32 -22.31
N SER A 42 14.37 42.68 -22.57
CA SER A 42 14.00 43.56 -23.70
C SER A 42 14.54 44.98 -23.55
N SER A 43 14.57 45.54 -22.34
CA SER A 43 15.16 46.87 -22.08
C SER A 43 16.67 46.91 -22.30
N LEU A 44 17.34 45.75 -22.29
CA LEU A 44 18.76 45.59 -22.55
C LEU A 44 19.06 45.23 -24.01
N THR A 45 18.14 45.50 -24.93
CA THR A 45 18.36 45.27 -26.38
C THR A 45 19.59 46.04 -26.87
N GLY A 46 20.46 45.36 -27.62
CA GLY A 46 21.75 45.90 -28.06
C GLY A 46 22.92 45.58 -27.12
N TRP A 47 22.64 45.05 -25.93
CA TRP A 47 23.63 44.55 -24.99
C TRP A 47 23.58 43.02 -24.96
N SER A 48 24.75 42.36 -24.88
CA SER A 48 24.85 40.89 -24.91
C SER A 48 24.09 40.18 -23.79
N ILE A 49 23.83 40.88 -22.68
CA ILE A 49 23.12 40.34 -21.52
C ILE A 49 21.59 40.31 -21.68
N GLY A 50 21.02 41.14 -22.57
CA GLY A 50 19.56 41.19 -22.78
C GLY A 50 18.98 39.87 -23.28
N PRO A 51 19.53 39.27 -24.35
CA PRO A 51 19.14 37.95 -24.83
C PRO A 51 19.31 36.85 -23.78
N ALA A 52 20.44 36.84 -23.05
CA ALA A 52 20.70 35.84 -22.01
C ALA A 52 19.66 35.89 -20.87
N LEU A 53 19.28 37.10 -20.43
CA LEU A 53 18.26 37.26 -19.40
C LEU A 53 16.87 36.81 -19.89
N THR A 54 16.56 37.03 -21.16
CA THR A 54 15.31 36.57 -21.78
C THR A 54 15.25 35.04 -21.89
N GLU A 55 16.36 34.41 -22.22
CA GLU A 55 16.48 32.96 -22.29
C GLU A 55 16.29 32.32 -20.92
N ILE A 56 16.96 32.85 -19.88
CA ILE A 56 16.77 32.44 -18.49
C ILE A 56 15.29 32.59 -18.09
N ALA A 57 14.67 33.75 -18.32
CA ALA A 57 13.27 33.95 -17.98
C ALA A 57 12.34 32.90 -18.64
N THR A 58 12.67 32.50 -19.87
CA THR A 58 11.89 31.52 -20.64
C THR A 58 12.16 30.09 -20.16
N SER A 59 13.38 29.75 -19.75
CA SER A 59 13.74 28.41 -19.26
C SER A 59 13.17 28.10 -17.87
N TRP A 60 13.04 29.12 -17.00
CA TRP A 60 12.51 28.93 -15.64
C TRP A 60 10.99 28.80 -15.60
N LYS A 61 10.27 29.33 -16.58
CA LYS A 61 8.80 29.29 -16.58
C LYS A 61 8.24 27.85 -16.51
N PRO A 62 8.65 26.90 -17.37
CA PRO A 62 8.17 25.51 -17.29
C PRO A 62 8.54 24.84 -15.96
N ALA A 63 9.71 25.16 -15.38
CA ALA A 63 10.12 24.60 -14.09
C ALA A 63 9.22 25.07 -12.94
N LEU A 64 8.86 26.35 -12.93
CA LEU A 64 7.94 26.93 -11.93
C LEU A 64 6.52 26.41 -12.09
N ASP A 65 6.04 26.32 -13.34
CA ASP A 65 4.73 25.74 -13.66
C ASP A 65 4.69 24.25 -13.26
N GLY A 66 5.75 23.49 -13.54
CA GLY A 66 5.88 22.08 -13.14
C GLY A 66 5.97 21.87 -11.63
N LEU A 67 6.66 22.75 -10.89
CA LEU A 67 6.68 22.69 -9.43
C LEU A 67 5.28 22.90 -8.86
N ARG A 68 4.55 23.91 -9.34
CA ARG A 68 3.16 24.15 -8.95
C ARG A 68 2.27 22.94 -9.22
N ALA A 69 2.38 22.35 -10.42
CA ALA A 69 1.62 21.17 -10.79
C ALA A 69 1.91 19.97 -9.86
N ARG A 70 3.19 19.75 -9.50
CA ARG A 70 3.56 18.68 -8.56
C ARG A 70 3.01 18.90 -7.17
N VAL A 71 2.97 20.14 -6.68
CA VAL A 71 2.36 20.45 -5.37
C VAL A 71 0.85 20.15 -5.41
N GLN A 72 0.15 20.51 -6.49
CA GLN A 72 -1.28 20.18 -6.65
C GLN A 72 -1.51 18.67 -6.69
N ALA A 73 -0.75 17.95 -7.50
CA ALA A 73 -0.80 16.50 -7.57
C ALA A 73 -0.50 15.84 -6.21
N GLY A 74 0.42 16.42 -5.42
CA GLY A 74 0.65 16.02 -4.04
C GLY A 74 -0.59 16.14 -3.17
N GLY A 75 -1.32 17.26 -3.27
CA GLY A 75 -2.60 17.46 -2.60
C GLY A 75 -3.66 16.43 -3.02
N ASP A 76 -3.77 16.13 -4.31
CA ASP A 76 -4.72 15.13 -4.82
C ASP A 76 -4.40 13.71 -4.33
N ASN A 77 -3.11 13.35 -4.29
CA ASN A 77 -2.68 12.07 -3.73
C ASN A 77 -2.99 11.94 -2.24
N LEU A 78 -2.87 13.03 -1.47
CA LEU A 78 -3.23 13.05 -0.05
C LEU A 78 -4.73 12.85 0.16
N ARG A 79 -5.59 13.48 -0.67
CA ARG A 79 -7.03 13.25 -0.64
C ARG A 79 -7.36 11.80 -0.99
N SER A 80 -6.78 11.28 -2.06
CA SER A 80 -6.98 9.89 -2.46
C SER A 80 -6.55 8.90 -1.37
N SER A 81 -5.47 9.22 -0.63
CA SER A 81 -5.02 8.41 0.49
C SER A 81 -6.01 8.47 1.66
N ALA A 82 -6.55 9.66 1.97
CA ALA A 82 -7.58 9.83 3.01
C ALA A 82 -8.84 9.03 2.67
N ASP A 83 -9.33 9.15 1.44
CA ASP A 83 -10.52 8.43 0.96
C ASP A 83 -10.28 6.91 0.97
N GLY A 84 -9.08 6.46 0.59
CA GLY A 84 -8.69 5.05 0.66
C GLY A 84 -8.65 4.51 2.10
N HIS A 85 -8.19 5.31 3.06
CA HIS A 85 -8.23 4.95 4.48
C HIS A 85 -9.66 4.76 4.99
N GLU A 86 -10.54 5.74 4.74
CA GLU A 86 -11.94 5.66 5.18
C GLU A 86 -12.68 4.49 4.53
N TRP A 87 -12.44 4.26 3.24
CA TRP A 87 -12.99 3.10 2.54
C TRP A 87 -12.52 1.78 3.15
N ASN A 88 -11.24 1.66 3.51
CA ASN A 88 -10.71 0.46 4.13
C ASN A 88 -11.29 0.23 5.53
N GLU A 89 -11.41 1.27 6.36
CA GLU A 89 -12.01 1.18 7.69
C GLU A 89 -13.49 0.77 7.63
N GLU A 90 -14.25 1.32 6.69
CA GLU A 90 -15.66 0.95 6.47
C GLU A 90 -15.79 -0.52 6.07
N ARG A 91 -14.96 -0.99 5.13
CA ARG A 91 -14.96 -2.40 4.71
C ARG A 91 -14.60 -3.36 5.84
N VAL A 92 -13.57 -3.01 6.62
CA VAL A 92 -13.15 -3.82 7.76
C VAL A 92 -14.26 -3.87 8.82
N SER A 93 -14.93 -2.76 9.08
CA SER A 93 -16.06 -2.69 10.01
C SER A 93 -17.21 -3.60 9.57
N GLN A 94 -17.60 -3.54 8.30
CA GLN A 94 -18.65 -4.42 7.74
C GLN A 94 -18.30 -5.90 7.83
N ASP A 95 -17.04 -6.28 7.55
CA ASP A 95 -16.59 -7.68 7.64
C ASP A 95 -16.64 -8.20 9.09
N PHE A 96 -16.31 -7.36 10.08
CA PHE A 96 -16.44 -7.72 11.50
C PHE A 96 -17.91 -7.86 11.95
N GLU A 97 -18.78 -6.94 11.56
CA GLU A 97 -20.22 -7.01 11.87
C GLU A 97 -20.87 -8.26 11.26
N LYS A 98 -20.51 -8.59 10.02
CA LYS A 98 -20.95 -9.82 9.35
C LYS A 98 -20.46 -11.06 10.08
N THR A 99 -19.17 -11.12 10.41
CA THR A 99 -18.59 -12.28 11.12
C THR A 99 -19.22 -12.46 12.50
N GLY A 100 -19.49 -11.37 13.23
CA GLY A 100 -20.18 -11.41 14.52
C GLY A 100 -21.62 -11.90 14.40
N SER A 101 -22.32 -11.51 13.34
CA SER A 101 -23.68 -11.99 13.04
C SER A 101 -23.71 -13.47 12.67
N ASP A 102 -22.77 -13.93 11.84
CA ASP A 102 -22.63 -15.35 11.46
C ASP A 102 -22.25 -16.22 12.66
N ALA A 103 -21.36 -15.73 13.54
CA ALA A 103 -21.00 -16.41 14.79
C ALA A 103 -22.17 -16.47 15.78
N ALA A 104 -22.99 -15.40 15.87
CA ALA A 104 -24.20 -15.38 16.68
C ALA A 104 -25.30 -16.32 16.13
N MET A 105 -25.38 -16.51 14.81
CA MET A 105 -26.27 -17.50 14.20
C MET A 105 -25.80 -18.95 14.41
N GLN A 106 -24.50 -19.20 14.59
CA GLN A 106 -23.97 -20.53 14.92
C GLN A 106 -23.99 -20.85 16.43
N ALA A 107 -23.97 -19.83 17.29
CA ALA A 107 -24.03 -20.00 18.73
C ALA A 107 -25.49 -20.16 19.18
N THR A 108 -26.01 -21.40 19.13
CA THR A 108 -27.19 -21.76 19.94
C THR A 108 -26.78 -21.62 21.42
N PRO A 109 -27.42 -20.76 22.24
CA PRO A 109 -27.08 -20.63 23.64
C PRO A 109 -27.31 -21.96 24.37
N GLY A 110 -26.24 -22.69 24.66
CA GLY A 110 -26.29 -23.95 25.40
C GLY A 110 -25.50 -25.12 24.80
N GLU A 111 -25.03 -25.06 23.55
CA GLU A 111 -24.25 -26.15 22.95
C GLU A 111 -22.80 -25.74 22.70
N MET A 112 -21.87 -26.28 23.51
CA MET A 112 -20.45 -26.18 23.20
C MET A 112 -20.12 -26.95 21.92
N PRO A 113 -19.30 -26.40 21.00
CA PRO A 113 -18.85 -27.11 19.82
C PRO A 113 -18.06 -28.37 20.24
N ALA A 114 -18.34 -29.48 19.57
CA ALA A 114 -17.88 -30.83 19.92
C ALA A 114 -16.35 -31.01 19.98
N ALA A 115 -15.57 -30.04 19.49
CA ALA A 115 -14.11 -30.07 19.46
C ALA A 115 -13.43 -29.85 20.83
N LEU A 116 -14.17 -29.44 21.87
CA LEU A 116 -13.59 -29.10 23.19
C LEU A 116 -14.15 -29.92 24.35
N ARG A 117 -14.81 -31.07 24.11
CA ARG A 117 -15.21 -31.96 25.22
C ARG A 117 -13.99 -32.78 25.70
N PRO A 118 -13.58 -32.66 26.98
CA PRO A 118 -12.71 -33.67 27.59
C PRO A 118 -13.48 -34.99 27.62
N ARG A 119 -12.94 -36.02 26.96
CA ARG A 119 -13.52 -37.37 26.98
C ARG A 119 -13.16 -38.00 28.32
N GLU A 120 -14.04 -37.87 29.31
CA GLU A 120 -13.96 -38.66 30.54
C GLU A 120 -14.17 -40.15 30.21
N GLY A 121 -13.17 -40.99 30.52
CA GLY A 121 -13.42 -42.42 30.71
C GLY A 121 -12.61 -43.44 29.91
N GLU A 122 -11.41 -43.15 29.38
CA GLU A 122 -10.52 -44.21 28.87
C GLU A 122 -9.22 -44.30 29.67
N ASN A 123 -9.05 -45.45 30.32
CA ASN A 123 -8.09 -45.73 31.39
C ASN A 123 -7.04 -46.75 30.87
N HIS A 124 -5.76 -46.38 31.00
CA HIS A 124 -4.52 -47.21 31.09
C HIS A 124 -3.83 -47.76 29.81
N PRO A 125 -2.51 -48.09 29.87
CA PRO A 125 -1.46 -47.73 30.85
C PRO A 125 -0.14 -47.21 30.21
N ILE A 126 0.65 -46.53 31.04
CA ILE A 126 2.05 -46.15 30.79
C ILE A 126 2.97 -47.37 30.99
N GLY A 127 3.82 -47.66 29.99
CA GLY A 127 4.96 -48.58 30.07
C GLY A 127 6.25 -47.88 29.61
N HIS A 128 7.28 -47.93 30.45
CA HIS A 128 8.53 -47.17 30.34
C HIS A 128 9.65 -48.01 29.67
N LEU A 129 10.46 -47.35 28.82
CA LEU A 129 11.88 -47.60 28.44
C LEU A 129 12.33 -48.95 27.83
N GLY A 130 12.98 -48.86 26.65
CA GLY A 130 13.94 -49.86 26.13
C GLY A 130 14.27 -49.63 24.65
N GLY A 131 15.39 -48.98 24.35
CA GLY A 131 15.83 -48.67 22.98
C GLY A 131 16.79 -49.70 22.37
N THR A 132 16.95 -49.64 21.05
CA THR A 132 18.18 -49.99 20.29
C THR A 132 18.04 -49.50 18.83
N ALA A 133 18.91 -48.57 18.41
CA ALA A 133 19.42 -48.44 17.03
C ALA A 133 20.62 -49.42 16.87
N PRO A 134 21.28 -49.69 15.70
CA PRO A 134 21.36 -48.88 14.47
C PRO A 134 21.45 -49.68 13.13
N GLY A 135 21.61 -48.98 11.99
CA GLY A 135 22.07 -49.60 10.74
C GLY A 135 22.01 -48.67 9.52
N PHE A 136 23.14 -48.04 9.18
CA PHE A 136 23.41 -47.29 7.95
C PHE A 136 24.49 -48.06 7.17
N ASP A 137 24.31 -48.29 5.86
CA ASP A 137 25.45 -48.48 4.94
C ASP A 137 25.11 -47.99 3.51
N PRO A 138 26.06 -47.39 2.77
CA PRO A 138 25.85 -46.56 1.58
C PRO A 138 26.23 -47.26 0.27
N GLY A 139 25.54 -46.93 -0.82
CA GLY A 139 26.05 -47.11 -2.20
C GLY A 139 25.21 -48.00 -3.10
N GLY A 140 24.44 -47.38 -4.01
CA GLY A 140 23.82 -48.04 -5.16
C GLY A 140 22.61 -47.30 -5.74
N ARG A 141 22.83 -46.50 -6.79
CA ARG A 141 21.81 -46.07 -7.77
C ARG A 141 22.21 -46.64 -9.14
N PRO A 142 21.36 -46.72 -10.19
CA PRO A 142 19.97 -46.24 -10.37
C PRO A 142 19.02 -47.39 -10.84
N SER A 143 17.69 -47.28 -10.99
CA SER A 143 16.82 -46.33 -11.69
C SER A 143 15.35 -46.64 -11.36
N GLY A 144 14.45 -45.67 -11.52
CA GLY A 144 13.03 -45.95 -11.80
C GLY A 144 12.03 -45.43 -10.76
N ASP A 145 11.60 -44.19 -10.99
CA ASP A 145 10.28 -43.60 -10.74
C ASP A 145 9.73 -43.42 -9.30
N ALA A 146 9.81 -42.14 -8.88
CA ALA A 146 8.98 -41.38 -7.95
C ALA A 146 8.94 -41.76 -6.44
N PRO A 147 9.60 -40.96 -5.58
CA PRO A 147 9.33 -40.97 -4.15
C PRO A 147 8.53 -39.75 -3.67
N LEU A 148 7.49 -40.05 -2.88
CA LEU A 148 7.08 -39.41 -1.63
C LEU A 148 7.86 -38.14 -1.24
N LEU A 149 7.17 -36.99 -1.21
CA LEU A 149 7.67 -35.77 -0.57
C LEU A 149 7.12 -35.66 0.86
N ASP A 150 8.06 -35.47 1.78
CA ASP A 150 7.94 -35.18 3.21
C ASP A 150 6.94 -34.04 3.50
N PRO A 151 5.98 -34.19 4.44
CA PRO A 151 5.00 -33.15 4.79
C PRO A 151 5.59 -31.92 5.50
N ARG A 152 6.92 -31.83 5.69
CA ARG A 152 7.59 -30.63 6.22
C ARG A 152 8.21 -29.74 5.14
N THR A 153 8.11 -30.09 3.86
CA THR A 153 8.59 -29.27 2.74
C THR A 153 7.49 -28.94 1.74
N SER A 154 6.53 -28.11 2.12
CA SER A 154 5.88 -27.15 1.22
C SER A 154 5.01 -26.23 2.08
N TYR A 155 5.53 -25.05 2.42
CA TYR A 155 4.70 -24.01 3.00
C TYR A 155 3.57 -23.72 2.01
N GLY A 156 2.35 -24.07 2.44
CA GLY A 156 1.11 -23.94 1.69
C GLY A 156 0.95 -22.53 1.15
N THR A 157 1.11 -22.40 -0.17
CA THR A 157 0.76 -21.21 -0.93
C THR A 157 -0.62 -21.44 -1.55
N ASN A 158 -1.65 -21.54 -0.71
CA ASN A 158 -3.04 -21.42 -1.14
C ASN A 158 -3.55 -20.07 -0.64
N MET A 159 -3.09 -19.00 -1.29
CA MET A 159 -3.79 -17.72 -1.24
C MET A 159 -5.13 -17.88 -1.97
N PRO A 160 -6.24 -17.33 -1.46
CA PRO A 160 -7.49 -17.28 -2.21
C PRO A 160 -7.25 -16.62 -3.57
N THR A 161 -7.64 -17.29 -4.65
CA THR A 161 -7.65 -16.69 -5.98
C THR A 161 -8.78 -15.67 -6.03
N TYR A 162 -8.45 -14.38 -5.99
CA TYR A 162 -9.38 -13.32 -6.29
C TYR A 162 -9.66 -13.31 -7.79
N ASP A 163 -10.93 -13.24 -8.16
CA ASP A 163 -11.36 -13.02 -9.53
C ASP A 163 -10.80 -11.67 -10.02
N GLU A 164 -9.89 -11.69 -11.00
CA GLU A 164 -9.19 -10.51 -11.54
C GLU A 164 -10.12 -9.56 -12.31
N THR A 165 -11.41 -9.89 -12.45
CA THR A 165 -12.36 -9.09 -13.25
C THR A 165 -13.05 -7.96 -12.48
N ILE A 166 -12.90 -7.88 -11.15
CA ILE A 166 -13.48 -6.79 -10.35
C ILE A 166 -12.39 -5.76 -10.03
N SER A 167 -12.33 -4.70 -10.83
CA SER A 167 -11.51 -3.51 -10.54
C SER A 167 -12.03 -2.84 -9.25
N THR A 168 -11.30 -2.99 -8.13
CA THR A 168 -11.67 -2.44 -6.82
C THR A 168 -11.03 -1.08 -6.50
N ARG A 169 -10.34 -0.46 -7.46
CA ARG A 169 -9.69 0.84 -7.29
C ARG A 169 -10.57 1.94 -7.90
N PRO A 170 -10.90 3.03 -7.18
CA PRO A 170 -11.34 4.26 -7.82
C PRO A 170 -10.26 4.69 -8.82
N THR A 171 -10.60 4.75 -10.09
CA THR A 171 -9.65 5.15 -11.15
C THR A 171 -9.15 6.55 -10.80
N PRO A 172 -7.82 6.76 -10.64
CA PRO A 172 -7.28 8.11 -10.60
C PRO A 172 -7.70 8.78 -11.90
N GLY A 173 -8.32 9.97 -11.81
CA GLY A 173 -8.58 10.78 -12.99
C GLY A 173 -7.30 10.88 -13.81
N THR A 174 -7.40 10.62 -15.11
CA THR A 174 -6.29 10.58 -16.06
C THR A 174 -5.53 11.91 -15.97
N ASN A 175 -4.38 11.92 -15.31
CA ASN A 175 -3.42 13.00 -15.43
C ASN A 175 -2.63 12.76 -16.71
N ASP A 176 -3.16 13.27 -17.83
CA ASP A 176 -2.56 13.26 -19.17
C ASP A 176 -1.34 14.19 -19.32
N PHE A 177 -0.52 14.34 -18.27
CA PHE A 177 0.69 15.16 -18.33
C PHE A 177 1.93 14.30 -18.14
N GLY A 178 2.58 14.00 -19.28
CA GLY A 178 4.01 13.70 -19.32
C GLY A 178 4.89 14.87 -18.88
#